data_AF-A0A4P7MYL0-F1
#
_entry.id   AF-A0A4P7MYL0-F1
#
_cell.length_a   1.000
_cell.length_b   1.000
_cell.length_c   1.000
_cell.angle_alpha   90.00
_cell.angle_beta   90.00
_cell.angle_gamma   90.00
#
_symmetry.space_group_name_H-M   'P 1'
#
loop_
_entity.id
_entity.type
_entity.pdbx_description
1 polymer ?
#
loop_
_entity_poly.entity_id
_entity_poly.type
_entity_poly.pdbx_seq_one_letter_code
_entity_poly.pdbx_strand_id
1 'polypeptide(L)'
;MLPLREQKSIYQTPKCYFTYGAMVHVDPKQLPSKGKPWTTLASRDFIHQVDLILPQEIFSIFQQKVLNSHVPPQYKRVTMTLGQVLEKDFFQEYLKIGDILMLSEGRPGQDNVFNIKDGKLTMFLDRETYERAGMVGITHGVKGERGLRPRWIVEYDLRAPASFPGKKGFDRLIYATKNALNFPVTWLFCNLGKTPEPDPLLAHFPTTYTSTPGIAQDFPVLIPELKPESNTVIKDDRDEAERFATETYEWLSLVRLGSPRVSVGDEVDPYISQYSLPDGPKDQEPSPGTVSRITWRGLLAADWARSLFIELLVALPSKSWFSLSINSFAMSKGLAADSTDLTIMRPPNTPGEYLQWEIKGHE
;
A
#
# COMPACT_ATOMS: atom_id res chain seq x y z
N MET A 1 25.88 38.10 5.21
CA MET A 1 24.60 37.56 4.72
C MET A 1 24.47 36.14 5.22
N LEU A 2 23.57 35.89 6.16
CA LEU A 2 23.18 34.53 6.53
C LEU A 2 22.39 33.94 5.35
N PRO A 3 22.60 32.66 4.99
CA PRO A 3 21.81 32.03 3.92
C PRO A 3 20.35 32.02 4.38
N LEU A 4 19.48 32.57 3.53
CA LEU A 4 18.03 32.43 3.67
C LEU A 4 17.76 30.92 3.70
N ARG A 5 17.30 30.42 4.87
CA ARG A 5 16.71 29.08 4.95
C ARG A 5 15.57 29.06 3.92
N GLU A 6 15.62 28.10 3.00
CA GLU A 6 14.48 27.80 2.13
C GLU A 6 13.23 27.64 3.00
N GLN A 7 12.28 28.57 2.86
CA GLN A 7 10.95 28.40 3.42
C GLN A 7 10.32 27.22 2.69
N LYS A 8 10.13 26.09 3.39
CA LYS A 8 9.34 24.98 2.88
C LYS A 8 7.94 25.51 2.56
N SER A 9 7.59 25.49 1.27
CA SER A 9 6.23 25.77 0.79
C SER A 9 5.23 24.88 1.51
N ILE A 10 4.06 25.45 1.85
CA ILE A 10 2.90 24.82 2.51
C ILE A 10 2.29 23.70 1.62
N TYR A 11 2.70 23.63 0.35
CA TYR A 11 2.35 22.59 -0.62
C TYR A 11 3.59 21.77 -0.97
N GLN A 12 4.14 21.01 -0.01
CA GLN A 12 5.05 19.95 -0.44
C GLN A 12 4.17 18.87 -1.08
N THR A 13 4.36 18.63 -2.37
CA THR A 13 3.68 17.53 -3.07
C THR A 13 4.34 16.22 -2.61
N PRO A 14 3.58 15.12 -2.43
CA PRO A 14 4.17 13.81 -2.20
C PRO A 14 5.19 13.51 -3.29
N LYS A 15 6.37 13.03 -2.89
CA LYS A 15 7.46 12.75 -3.84
C LYS A 15 7.26 11.38 -4.46
N CYS A 16 7.31 11.33 -5.79
CA CYS A 16 7.42 10.08 -6.53
C CYS A 16 8.89 9.74 -6.76
N TYR A 17 9.31 8.57 -6.32
CA TYR A 17 10.66 8.05 -6.55
C TYR A 17 10.59 7.00 -7.66
N PHE A 18 11.29 7.26 -8.75
CA PHE A 18 11.46 6.32 -9.84
C PHE A 18 12.72 5.48 -9.64
N THR A 19 12.68 4.21 -10.03
CA THR A 19 13.83 3.32 -10.04
C THR A 19 13.72 2.35 -11.21
N TYR A 20 14.77 2.26 -12.00
CA TYR A 20 14.95 1.27 -13.04
C TYR A 20 16.13 0.37 -12.68
N GLY A 21 15.98 -0.94 -12.85
CA GLY A 21 17.06 -1.87 -12.53
C GLY A 21 16.82 -3.29 -13.01
N ALA A 22 17.78 -4.15 -12.70
CA ALA A 22 17.69 -5.57 -12.98
C ALA A 22 17.17 -6.34 -11.74
N MET A 23 16.26 -7.28 -11.97
CA MET A 23 15.81 -8.25 -10.98
C MET A 23 16.82 -9.40 -10.90
N VAL A 24 17.12 -9.82 -9.67
CA VAL A 24 17.82 -11.09 -9.42
C VAL A 24 16.91 -12.24 -9.88
N HIS A 25 17.50 -13.33 -10.35
CA HIS A 25 16.76 -14.54 -10.70
C HIS A 25 15.83 -14.96 -9.54
N VAL A 26 14.56 -15.21 -9.87
CA VAL A 26 13.53 -15.57 -8.91
C VAL A 26 13.42 -17.08 -8.83
N ASP A 27 13.92 -17.66 -7.74
CA ASP A 27 13.62 -19.05 -7.38
C ASP A 27 12.30 -19.10 -6.60
N PRO A 28 11.27 -19.81 -7.09
CA PRO A 28 10.01 -19.98 -6.36
C PRO A 28 10.18 -20.59 -4.96
N LYS A 29 11.26 -21.36 -4.74
CA LYS A 29 11.57 -22.00 -3.44
C LYS A 29 12.34 -21.08 -2.50
N GLN A 30 13.00 -20.05 -3.03
CA GLN A 30 13.79 -19.09 -2.25
C GLN A 30 13.46 -17.67 -2.69
N LEU A 31 12.40 -17.12 -2.11
CA LEU A 31 11.89 -15.80 -2.47
C LEU A 31 12.95 -14.72 -2.19
N PRO A 32 13.32 -13.88 -3.18
CA PRO A 32 14.30 -12.82 -2.97
C PRO A 32 13.81 -11.83 -1.91
N SER A 33 14.66 -11.53 -0.93
CA SER A 33 14.33 -10.64 0.20
C SER A 33 15.20 -9.39 0.28
N LYS A 34 16.24 -9.30 -0.56
CA LYS A 34 17.23 -8.23 -0.56
C LYS A 34 17.19 -7.43 -1.85
N GLY A 35 17.47 -6.14 -1.74
CA GLY A 35 17.47 -5.20 -2.87
C GLY A 35 16.07 -4.82 -3.34
N LYS A 36 15.98 -3.77 -4.15
CA LYS A 36 14.75 -3.40 -4.85
C LYS A 36 14.48 -4.38 -6.01
N PRO A 37 13.21 -4.69 -6.31
CA PRO A 37 11.98 -4.14 -5.71
C PRO A 37 11.53 -4.86 -4.42
N TRP A 38 12.22 -5.92 -4.01
CA TRP A 38 11.82 -6.84 -2.94
C TRP A 38 11.70 -6.18 -1.57
N THR A 39 12.67 -5.35 -1.19
CA THR A 39 12.62 -4.62 0.08
C THR A 39 11.48 -3.61 0.11
N THR A 40 11.20 -2.95 -1.02
CA THR A 40 10.10 -1.98 -1.13
C THR A 40 8.74 -2.69 -1.03
N LEU A 41 8.57 -3.85 -1.66
CA LEU A 41 7.38 -4.71 -1.52
C LEU A 41 7.17 -5.18 -0.08
N ALA A 42 8.21 -5.70 0.56
CA ALA A 42 8.14 -6.21 1.93
C ALA A 42 7.85 -5.12 2.97
N SER A 43 8.19 -3.86 2.67
CA SER A 43 7.92 -2.72 3.55
C SER A 43 6.49 -2.16 3.47
N ARG A 44 5.63 -2.75 2.63
CA ARG A 44 4.24 -2.30 2.48
C ARG A 44 3.38 -2.87 3.59
N ASP A 45 2.52 -2.04 4.15
CA ASP A 45 1.62 -2.42 5.23
C ASP A 45 0.22 -1.94 4.96
N PHE A 46 -0.76 -2.59 5.60
CA PHE A 46 -2.18 -2.22 5.50
C PHE A 46 -2.58 -1.94 4.05
N ILE A 47 -2.29 -2.89 3.16
CA ILE A 47 -2.58 -2.74 1.74
C ILE A 47 -4.10 -2.75 1.58
N HIS A 48 -4.64 -1.74 0.90
CA HIS A 48 -6.08 -1.62 0.69
C HIS A 48 -6.52 -2.02 -0.72
N GLN A 49 -5.63 -1.86 -1.70
CA GLN A 49 -5.89 -2.19 -3.09
C GLN A 49 -4.62 -2.70 -3.77
N VAL A 50 -4.76 -3.74 -4.58
CA VAL A 50 -3.75 -4.22 -5.52
C VAL A 50 -4.36 -4.25 -6.90
N ASP A 51 -3.70 -3.62 -7.87
CA ASP A 51 -4.11 -3.61 -9.28
C ASP A 51 -3.05 -4.29 -10.14
N LEU A 52 -3.48 -5.20 -11.01
CA LEU A 52 -2.66 -5.83 -12.02
C LEU A 52 -3.16 -5.39 -13.40
N ILE A 53 -2.25 -4.87 -14.22
CA ILE A 53 -2.47 -4.59 -15.64
C ILE A 53 -1.56 -5.51 -16.45
N LEU A 54 -2.13 -6.18 -17.44
CA LEU A 54 -1.41 -7.04 -18.37
C LEU A 54 -2.05 -7.02 -19.76
N PRO A 55 -1.32 -7.39 -20.82
CA PRO A 55 -1.89 -7.63 -22.14
C PRO A 55 -3.00 -8.68 -22.11
N GLN A 56 -4.11 -8.44 -22.80
CA GLN A 56 -5.24 -9.36 -22.85
C GLN A 56 -4.84 -10.76 -23.37
N GLU A 57 -3.90 -10.81 -24.31
CA GLU A 57 -3.36 -12.06 -24.90
C GLU A 57 -2.77 -13.04 -23.87
N ILE A 58 -2.24 -12.55 -22.74
CA ILE A 58 -1.68 -13.41 -21.68
C ILE A 58 -2.65 -13.65 -20.52
N PHE A 59 -3.87 -13.09 -20.59
CA PHE A 59 -4.84 -13.23 -19.50
C PHE A 59 -5.20 -14.69 -19.23
N SER A 60 -5.37 -15.51 -20.27
CA SER A 60 -5.72 -16.93 -20.12
C SER A 60 -4.64 -17.70 -19.35
N ILE A 61 -3.36 -17.38 -19.60
CA ILE A 61 -2.20 -17.96 -18.89
C ILE A 61 -2.23 -17.50 -17.42
N PHE A 62 -2.42 -16.19 -17.19
CA PHE A 62 -2.55 -15.62 -15.85
C PHE A 62 -3.68 -16.31 -15.07
N GLN A 63 -4.86 -16.45 -15.69
CA GLN A 63 -6.03 -17.03 -15.07
C GLN A 63 -5.77 -18.47 -14.64
N GLN A 64 -5.22 -19.29 -15.54
CA GLN A 64 -4.99 -20.71 -15.27
C GLN A 64 -3.87 -20.97 -14.26
N LYS A 65 -2.76 -20.22 -14.35
CA LYS A 65 -1.54 -20.51 -13.59
C LYS A 65 -1.38 -19.71 -12.30
N VAL A 66 -2.06 -18.57 -12.18
CA VAL A 66 -1.92 -17.66 -11.04
C VAL A 66 -3.28 -17.46 -10.38
N LEU A 67 -4.27 -16.89 -11.10
CA LEU A 67 -5.54 -16.49 -10.50
C LEU A 67 -6.29 -17.64 -9.82
N ASN A 68 -6.34 -18.81 -10.47
CA ASN A 68 -7.10 -19.96 -9.97
C ASN A 68 -6.40 -20.68 -8.80
N SER A 69 -5.08 -20.54 -8.66
CA SER A 69 -4.28 -21.18 -7.60
C SER A 69 -3.97 -20.24 -6.44
N HIS A 70 -3.93 -18.94 -6.69
CA HIS A 70 -3.58 -17.94 -5.69
C HIS A 70 -4.76 -17.73 -4.74
N VAL A 71 -4.59 -18.16 -3.49
CA VAL A 71 -5.66 -18.12 -2.49
C VAL A 71 -6.11 -16.67 -2.27
N PRO A 72 -7.41 -16.36 -2.46
CA PRO A 72 -7.92 -15.03 -2.20
C PRO A 72 -7.69 -14.63 -0.73
N PRO A 73 -7.18 -13.43 -0.48
CA PRO A 73 -6.85 -13.00 0.87
C PRO A 73 -8.15 -12.73 1.65
N GLN A 74 -8.12 -13.09 2.92
CA GLN A 74 -9.24 -12.92 3.83
C GLN A 74 -8.90 -11.92 4.93
N TYR A 75 -9.91 -11.14 5.31
CA TYR A 75 -9.84 -10.25 6.46
C TYR A 75 -11.20 -10.26 7.17
N LYS A 76 -11.23 -9.83 8.42
CA LYS A 76 -12.43 -9.76 9.23
C LYS A 76 -12.72 -8.32 9.60
N ARG A 77 -14.00 -7.96 9.70
CA ARG A 77 -14.46 -6.72 10.33
C ARG A 77 -15.09 -7.05 11.66
N VAL A 78 -14.72 -6.34 12.71
CA VAL A 78 -15.20 -6.60 14.08
C VAL A 78 -15.33 -5.30 14.85
N THR A 79 -16.35 -5.14 15.69
CA THR A 79 -16.48 -3.97 16.56
C THR A 79 -16.09 -4.35 17.98
N MET A 80 -15.05 -3.70 18.50
CA MET A 80 -14.53 -3.94 19.85
C MET A 80 -13.85 -2.70 20.41
N THR A 81 -13.82 -2.57 21.73
CA THR A 81 -13.02 -1.56 22.42
C THR A 81 -11.54 -1.96 22.39
N LEU A 82 -10.63 -0.99 22.54
CA LEU A 82 -9.20 -1.30 22.73
C LEU A 82 -8.96 -2.13 24.01
N GLY A 83 -9.81 -1.97 25.03
CA GLY A 83 -9.77 -2.79 26.23
C GLY A 83 -9.95 -4.28 25.93
N GLN A 84 -10.91 -4.63 25.07
CA GLN A 84 -11.17 -6.00 24.63
C GLN A 84 -10.03 -6.59 23.81
N VAL A 85 -9.37 -5.79 22.96
CA VAL A 85 -8.15 -6.21 22.26
C VAL A 85 -7.03 -6.60 23.24
N LEU A 86 -6.98 -5.97 24.41
CA LEU A 86 -5.97 -6.21 25.44
C LEU A 86 -6.43 -7.21 26.51
N GLU A 87 -7.59 -7.85 26.34
CA GLU A 87 -8.03 -8.93 27.22
C GLU A 87 -7.15 -10.16 27.05
N LYS A 88 -7.03 -10.93 28.13
CA LYS A 88 -6.01 -11.99 28.30
C LYS A 88 -5.89 -12.91 27.09
N ASP A 89 -7.02 -13.45 26.62
CA ASP A 89 -7.01 -14.51 25.60
C ASP A 89 -6.64 -13.93 24.22
N PHE A 90 -7.25 -12.81 23.82
CA PHE A 90 -6.88 -12.13 22.56
C PHE A 90 -5.43 -11.65 22.58
N PHE A 91 -5.03 -11.00 23.68
CA PHE A 91 -3.69 -10.45 23.84
C PHE A 91 -2.60 -11.53 23.78
N GLN A 92 -2.80 -12.65 24.46
CA GLN A 92 -1.82 -13.73 24.47
C GLN A 92 -1.74 -14.40 23.09
N GLU A 93 -2.87 -14.81 22.53
CA GLU A 93 -2.89 -15.63 21.32
C GLU A 93 -2.52 -14.83 20.07
N TYR A 94 -3.09 -13.63 19.88
CA TYR A 94 -2.87 -12.86 18.65
C TYR A 94 -1.75 -11.82 18.74
N LEU A 95 -1.51 -11.23 19.91
CA LEU A 95 -0.53 -10.13 20.04
C LEU A 95 0.84 -10.59 20.54
N LYS A 96 0.89 -11.56 21.47
CA LYS A 96 2.14 -12.12 22.00
C LYS A 96 2.69 -13.27 21.18
N ILE A 97 1.84 -14.26 20.85
CA ILE A 97 2.24 -15.48 20.15
C ILE A 97 2.07 -15.32 18.64
N GLY A 98 0.90 -14.83 18.22
CA GLY A 98 0.52 -14.68 16.83
C GLY A 98 1.07 -13.43 16.15
N ASP A 99 0.64 -13.26 14.90
CA ASP A 99 0.95 -12.08 14.10
C ASP A 99 -0.28 -11.62 13.34
N ILE A 100 -0.63 -10.34 13.51
CA ILE A 100 -1.86 -9.76 13.00
C ILE A 100 -1.61 -8.35 12.47
N LEU A 101 -2.48 -7.93 11.54
CA LEU A 101 -2.69 -6.52 11.22
C LEU A 101 -4.07 -6.12 11.74
N MET A 102 -4.13 -5.03 12.50
CA MET A 102 -5.40 -4.40 12.86
C MET A 102 -5.40 -2.92 12.54
N LEU A 103 -6.49 -2.45 11.95
CA LEU A 103 -6.67 -1.06 11.57
C LEU A 103 -8.06 -0.62 12.01
N SER A 104 -8.14 0.40 12.86
CA SER A 104 -9.43 0.93 13.31
C SER A 104 -10.06 1.83 12.23
N GLU A 105 -11.38 1.94 12.27
CA GLU A 105 -12.12 2.92 11.49
C GLU A 105 -11.83 4.35 11.99
N GLY A 106 -11.81 5.31 11.07
CA GLY A 106 -11.68 6.74 11.36
C GLY A 106 -10.84 7.47 10.33
N ARG A 107 -10.90 8.81 10.35
CA ARG A 107 -10.12 9.69 9.47
C ARG A 107 -8.84 10.13 10.18
N PRO A 108 -7.65 9.80 9.64
CA PRO A 108 -6.38 10.32 10.15
C PRO A 108 -6.42 11.85 10.26
N GLY A 109 -5.89 12.40 11.35
CA GLY A 109 -5.90 13.85 11.60
C GLY A 109 -7.22 14.41 12.16
N GLN A 110 -8.33 13.66 12.12
CA GLN A 110 -9.65 14.11 12.62
C GLN A 110 -10.19 13.25 13.77
N ASP A 111 -10.15 11.93 13.61
CA ASP A 111 -10.72 11.00 14.59
C ASP A 111 -9.59 10.35 15.42
N ASN A 112 -9.93 9.78 16.58
CA ASN A 112 -8.98 8.96 17.33
C ASN A 112 -8.89 7.60 16.65
N VAL A 113 -7.70 7.26 16.16
CA VAL A 113 -7.48 6.06 15.36
C VAL A 113 -6.34 5.22 15.89
N PHE A 114 -6.44 3.91 15.65
CA PHE A 114 -5.54 2.91 16.20
C PHE A 114 -5.08 1.96 15.11
N ASN A 115 -3.82 1.55 15.17
CA ASN A 115 -3.33 0.44 14.38
C ASN A 115 -2.47 -0.50 15.22
N ILE A 116 -2.45 -1.77 14.83
CA ILE A 116 -1.57 -2.78 15.39
C ILE A 116 -0.87 -3.48 14.24
N LYS A 117 0.46 -3.49 14.32
CA LYS A 117 1.33 -4.21 13.40
C LYS A 117 2.57 -4.67 14.17
N ASP A 118 3.03 -5.88 13.91
CA ASP A 118 4.27 -6.41 14.49
C ASP A 118 4.28 -6.33 16.03
N GLY A 119 3.11 -6.56 16.64
CA GLY A 119 2.94 -6.44 18.09
C GLY A 119 3.10 -5.04 18.66
N LYS A 120 3.12 -4.00 17.82
CA LYS A 120 3.17 -2.60 18.24
C LYS A 120 1.81 -1.95 18.04
N LEU A 121 1.28 -1.34 19.10
CA LEU A 121 0.08 -0.52 19.07
C LEU A 121 0.47 0.94 18.83
N THR A 122 -0.08 1.55 17.80
CA THR A 122 0.03 2.99 17.54
C THR A 122 -1.34 3.63 17.70
N MET A 123 -1.41 4.68 18.51
CA MET A 123 -2.63 5.41 18.80
C MET A 123 -2.44 6.87 18.39
N PHE A 124 -3.34 7.37 17.56
CA PHE A 124 -3.39 8.75 17.13
C PHE A 124 -4.55 9.43 17.84
N LEU A 125 -4.22 10.26 18.82
CA LEU A 125 -5.18 10.83 19.75
C LEU A 125 -5.32 12.34 19.56
N ASP A 126 -6.52 12.86 19.76
CA ASP A 126 -6.73 14.28 20.06
C ASP A 126 -6.17 14.64 21.44
N ARG A 127 -6.16 15.95 21.72
CA ARG A 127 -5.63 16.50 22.97
C ARG A 127 -6.34 15.95 24.20
N GLU A 128 -7.66 15.99 24.19
CA GLU A 128 -8.48 15.66 25.37
C GLU A 128 -8.31 14.19 25.74
N THR A 129 -8.41 13.31 24.74
CA THR A 129 -8.26 11.86 24.88
C THR A 129 -6.84 11.50 25.32
N TYR A 130 -5.82 12.15 24.76
CA TYR A 130 -4.43 11.96 25.18
C TYR A 130 -4.18 12.38 26.64
N GLU A 131 -4.61 13.59 27.03
CA GLU A 131 -4.43 14.12 28.38
C GLU A 131 -5.16 13.24 29.41
N ARG A 132 -6.37 12.76 29.09
CA ARG A 132 -7.13 11.81 29.93
C ARG A 132 -6.52 10.42 29.98
N ALA A 133 -5.93 9.94 28.89
CA ALA A 133 -5.28 8.64 28.84
C ALA A 133 -4.02 8.59 29.73
N GLY A 134 -3.36 9.74 29.95
CA GLY A 134 -2.17 9.82 30.80
C GLY A 134 -0.98 9.01 30.27
N MET A 135 -0.93 8.79 28.96
CA MET A 135 0.11 8.03 28.28
C MET A 135 1.24 8.95 27.82
N VAL A 136 2.43 8.39 27.58
CA VAL A 136 3.57 9.14 27.02
C VAL A 136 3.50 9.05 25.50
N GLY A 137 3.34 10.20 24.84
CA GLY A 137 3.33 10.29 23.38
C GLY A 137 4.10 11.50 22.89
N ILE A 138 4.30 11.55 21.57
CA ILE A 138 4.90 12.68 20.87
C ILE A 138 3.81 13.51 20.20
N THR A 139 3.95 14.83 20.22
CA THR A 139 3.07 15.72 19.47
C THR A 139 3.44 15.70 18.01
N HIS A 140 2.46 15.47 17.14
CA HIS A 140 2.57 15.54 15.70
C HIS A 140 1.70 16.69 15.16
N GLY A 141 2.26 17.45 14.21
CA GLY A 141 1.69 18.68 13.67
C GLY A 141 2.54 19.91 14.04
N VAL A 142 2.78 20.77 13.05
CA VAL A 142 3.61 21.97 13.21
C VAL A 142 2.87 23.00 14.05
N LYS A 143 3.52 23.56 15.06
CA LYS A 143 3.04 24.75 15.77
C LYS A 143 2.93 25.91 14.76
N GLY A 144 1.73 26.18 14.24
CA GLY A 144 1.48 27.39 13.44
C GLY A 144 0.65 27.21 12.17
N GLU A 145 0.28 25.99 11.77
CA GLU A 145 -0.62 25.80 10.63
C GLU A 145 -2.07 26.14 11.00
N ARG A 146 -2.68 27.06 10.25
CA ARG A 146 -4.11 27.39 10.36
C ARG A 146 -4.92 26.26 9.72
N GLY A 147 -5.36 25.29 10.51
CA GLY A 147 -6.39 24.32 10.10
C GLY A 147 -6.21 22.90 10.65
N LEU A 148 -4.98 22.46 10.91
CA LEU A 148 -4.72 21.13 11.47
C LEU A 148 -4.60 21.20 13.00
N ARG A 149 -5.48 20.48 13.70
CA ARG A 149 -5.40 20.36 15.15
C ARG A 149 -4.17 19.50 15.49
N PRO A 150 -3.35 19.88 16.50
CA PRO A 150 -2.25 19.04 16.94
C PRO A 150 -2.78 17.67 17.35
N ARG A 151 -1.98 16.63 17.10
CA ARG A 151 -2.30 15.24 17.42
C ARG A 151 -1.20 14.66 18.27
N TRP A 152 -1.54 13.64 19.06
CA TRP A 152 -0.58 12.93 19.90
C TRP A 152 -0.47 11.51 19.41
N ILE A 153 0.75 11.10 19.07
CA ILE A 153 1.07 9.74 18.67
C ILE A 153 1.62 9.04 19.91
N VAL A 154 0.91 8.01 20.35
CA VAL A 154 1.34 7.12 21.42
C VAL A 154 1.67 5.77 20.81
N GLU A 155 2.90 5.33 20.99
CA GLU A 155 3.35 4.02 20.56
C GLU A 155 3.62 3.13 21.77
N TYR A 156 3.12 1.90 21.71
CA TYR A 156 3.29 0.93 22.79
C TYR A 156 3.65 -0.44 22.21
N ASP A 157 4.81 -0.97 22.60
CA ASP A 157 5.23 -2.32 22.23
C ASP A 157 4.50 -3.35 23.11
N LEU A 158 3.53 -4.05 22.52
CA LEU A 158 2.72 -5.06 23.20
C LEU A 158 3.50 -6.36 23.40
N ARG A 159 4.59 -6.61 22.67
CA ARG A 159 5.43 -7.82 22.78
C ARG A 159 6.53 -7.67 23.82
N ALA A 160 6.92 -6.44 24.18
CA ALA A 160 7.93 -6.19 25.21
C ALA A 160 7.69 -7.00 26.51
N PRO A 161 8.75 -7.45 27.21
CA PRO A 161 8.62 -8.17 28.48
C PRO A 161 7.91 -7.38 29.58
N ALA A 162 7.92 -6.04 29.48
CA ALA A 162 7.21 -5.14 30.39
C ALA A 162 5.70 -5.03 30.10
N SER A 163 5.23 -5.63 29.00
CA SER A 163 3.83 -5.58 28.55
C SER A 163 3.06 -6.79 29.07
N PHE A 164 2.87 -6.82 30.39
CA PHE A 164 2.13 -7.83 31.13
C PHE A 164 1.44 -7.19 32.36
N PRO A 165 0.32 -7.76 32.83
CA PRO A 165 -0.38 -7.27 34.03
C PRO A 165 0.54 -7.10 35.25
N GLY A 166 0.40 -5.99 35.97
CA GLY A 166 1.19 -5.67 37.16
C GLY A 166 2.48 -4.88 36.89
N LYS A 167 2.79 -4.59 35.61
CA LYS A 167 3.85 -3.65 35.24
C LYS A 167 3.24 -2.27 35.03
N LYS A 168 3.85 -1.25 35.65
CA LYS A 168 3.38 0.15 35.60
C LYS A 168 3.04 0.67 34.20
N GLY A 169 3.83 0.30 33.18
CA GLY A 169 3.58 0.71 31.79
C GLY A 169 2.30 0.09 31.22
N PHE A 170 2.15 -1.22 31.39
CA PHE A 170 0.97 -1.95 30.94
C PHE A 170 -0.28 -1.58 31.73
N ASP A 171 -0.16 -1.44 33.06
CA ASP A 171 -1.29 -1.03 33.91
C ASP A 171 -1.79 0.38 33.55
N ARG A 172 -0.91 1.29 33.10
CA ARG A 172 -1.30 2.60 32.54
C ARG A 172 -2.06 2.46 31.24
N LEU A 173 -1.64 1.56 30.34
CA LEU A 173 -2.38 1.28 29.11
C LEU A 173 -3.78 0.72 29.43
N ILE A 174 -3.89 -0.23 30.35
CA ILE A 174 -5.18 -0.77 30.82
C ILE A 174 -6.02 0.29 31.52
N TYR A 175 -5.41 1.22 32.26
CA TYR A 175 -6.12 2.38 32.81
C TYR A 175 -6.66 3.27 31.70
N ALA A 176 -5.86 3.58 30.67
CA ALA A 176 -6.29 4.39 29.54
C ALA A 176 -7.48 3.75 28.81
N THR A 177 -7.49 2.43 28.60
CA THR A 177 -8.63 1.72 27.96
C THR A 177 -9.91 1.75 28.76
N LYS A 178 -9.84 1.93 30.09
CA LYS A 178 -11.02 2.05 30.95
C LYS A 178 -11.54 3.48 31.06
N ASN A 179 -10.66 4.47 31.01
CA ASN A 179 -10.98 5.87 31.34
C ASN A 179 -11.08 6.82 30.15
N ALA A 180 -10.33 6.56 29.08
CA ALA A 180 -10.21 7.46 27.93
C ALA A 180 -10.46 6.76 26.58
N LEU A 181 -10.13 5.47 26.46
CA LEU A 181 -10.22 4.67 25.23
C LEU A 181 -11.25 3.54 25.38
N ASN A 182 -12.36 3.82 26.06
CA ASN A 182 -13.40 2.84 26.43
C ASN A 182 -14.57 2.77 25.44
N PHE A 183 -14.47 3.48 24.32
CA PHE A 183 -15.48 3.47 23.28
C PHE A 183 -15.24 2.30 22.30
N PRO A 184 -16.31 1.69 21.76
CA PRO A 184 -16.18 0.66 20.74
C PRO A 184 -15.73 1.28 19.42
N VAL A 185 -14.87 0.57 18.69
CA VAL A 185 -14.43 0.97 17.35
C VAL A 185 -14.54 -0.23 16.41
N THR A 186 -14.86 0.03 15.15
CA THR A 186 -14.81 -0.98 14.10
C THR A 186 -13.36 -1.19 13.69
N TRP A 187 -12.93 -2.45 13.59
CA TRP A 187 -11.59 -2.84 13.18
C TRP A 187 -11.66 -3.66 11.91
N LEU A 188 -10.72 -3.42 11.00
CA LEU A 188 -10.27 -4.42 10.05
C LEU A 188 -9.18 -5.25 10.71
N PHE A 189 -9.31 -6.57 10.62
CA PHE A 189 -8.42 -7.56 11.22
C PHE A 189 -7.93 -8.51 10.13
N CYS A 190 -6.63 -8.73 10.04
CA CYS A 190 -6.02 -9.74 9.17
C CYS A 190 -5.07 -10.60 10.01
N ASN A 191 -5.31 -11.91 10.04
CA ASN A 191 -4.41 -12.85 10.68
C ASN A 191 -3.31 -13.25 9.71
N LEU A 192 -2.05 -13.01 10.07
CA LEU A 192 -0.88 -13.37 9.27
C LEU A 192 -0.31 -14.74 9.67
N GLY A 193 -0.72 -15.25 10.83
CA GLY A 193 -0.26 -16.51 11.39
C GLY A 193 -1.33 -17.61 11.41
N LYS A 194 -1.09 -18.62 12.26
CA LYS A 194 -2.07 -19.67 12.53
C LYS A 194 -3.22 -19.11 13.36
N THR A 195 -4.45 -19.45 13.01
CA THR A 195 -5.62 -19.14 13.85
C THR A 195 -5.57 -19.96 15.15
N PRO A 196 -5.69 -19.32 16.33
CA PRO A 196 -5.77 -20.00 17.62
C PRO A 196 -7.01 -20.89 17.73
N GLU A 197 -6.93 -21.93 18.58
CA GLU A 197 -8.04 -22.81 18.90
C GLU A 197 -8.17 -22.94 20.44
N PRO A 198 -9.25 -22.40 21.06
CA PRO A 198 -10.37 -21.66 20.44
C PRO A 198 -9.96 -20.28 19.91
N ASP A 199 -10.65 -19.77 18.88
CA ASP A 199 -10.42 -18.43 18.32
C ASP A 199 -11.05 -17.36 19.23
N PRO A 200 -10.26 -16.55 19.96
CA PRO A 200 -10.81 -15.55 20.89
C PRO A 200 -11.56 -14.42 20.17
N LEU A 201 -11.32 -14.23 18.87
CA LEU A 201 -12.03 -13.22 18.09
C LEU A 201 -13.52 -13.56 17.90
N LEU A 202 -13.88 -14.85 17.91
CA LEU A 202 -15.27 -15.29 17.66
C LEU A 202 -16.26 -14.79 18.71
N ALA A 203 -15.81 -14.54 19.95
CA ALA A 203 -16.63 -13.95 21.00
C ALA A 203 -17.17 -12.54 20.64
N HIS A 204 -16.55 -11.88 19.67
CA HIS A 204 -16.92 -10.55 19.19
C HIS A 204 -17.66 -10.55 17.85
N PHE A 205 -18.17 -11.71 17.40
CA PHE A 205 -18.99 -11.86 16.20
C PHE A 205 -18.39 -11.20 14.94
N PRO A 206 -17.15 -11.55 14.55
CA PRO A 206 -16.50 -10.94 13.40
C PRO A 206 -17.22 -11.28 12.09
N THR A 207 -17.28 -10.34 11.16
CA THR A 207 -17.72 -10.58 9.78
C THR A 207 -16.52 -10.87 8.90
N THR A 208 -16.46 -12.05 8.29
CA THR A 208 -15.38 -12.43 7.36
C THR A 208 -15.64 -11.88 5.95
N TYR A 209 -14.60 -11.36 5.33
CA TYR A 209 -14.56 -10.90 3.95
C TYR A 209 -13.45 -11.64 3.20
N THR A 210 -13.76 -12.03 1.96
CA THR A 210 -12.79 -12.58 1.01
C THR A 210 -12.63 -11.56 -0.11
N SER A 211 -11.41 -11.07 -0.34
CA SER A 211 -11.14 -10.13 -1.42
C SER A 211 -11.13 -10.87 -2.75
N THR A 212 -12.28 -10.93 -3.42
CA THR A 212 -12.38 -11.49 -4.77
C THR A 212 -11.82 -10.51 -5.82
N PRO A 213 -11.18 -11.02 -6.88
CA PRO A 213 -10.66 -10.18 -7.95
C PRO A 213 -11.81 -9.56 -8.76
N GLY A 214 -11.84 -8.24 -8.86
CA GLY A 214 -12.61 -7.51 -9.87
C GLY A 214 -11.86 -7.54 -11.19
N ILE A 215 -12.47 -8.10 -12.24
CA ILE A 215 -11.82 -8.32 -13.53
C ILE A 215 -12.51 -7.45 -14.60
N ALA A 216 -11.72 -6.66 -15.31
CA ALA A 216 -12.12 -5.95 -16.52
C ALA A 216 -11.19 -6.36 -17.66
N GLN A 217 -11.75 -6.90 -18.74
CA GLN A 217 -11.00 -7.46 -19.87
C GLN A 217 -11.25 -6.68 -21.15
N ASP A 218 -10.43 -6.97 -22.15
CA ASP A 218 -10.61 -6.49 -23.53
C ASP A 218 -10.71 -4.96 -23.62
N PHE A 219 -10.00 -4.25 -22.74
CA PHE A 219 -10.00 -2.79 -22.74
C PHE A 219 -9.10 -2.29 -23.88
N PRO A 220 -9.67 -1.69 -24.95
CA PRO A 220 -8.89 -1.26 -26.10
C PRO A 220 -8.13 0.01 -25.74
N VAL A 221 -6.81 -0.04 -25.88
CA VAL A 221 -5.92 1.07 -25.54
C VAL A 221 -4.85 1.29 -26.59
N LEU A 222 -4.35 2.51 -26.67
CA LEU A 222 -3.09 2.80 -27.32
C LEU A 222 -1.96 2.57 -26.30
N ILE A 223 -1.04 1.67 -26.65
CA ILE A 223 0.08 1.27 -25.80
C ILE A 223 1.31 2.08 -26.22
N PRO A 224 1.85 2.97 -25.36
CA PRO A 224 3.06 3.73 -25.63
C PRO A 224 4.30 2.83 -25.58
N GLU A 225 5.47 3.39 -25.88
CA GLU A 225 6.72 2.67 -25.64
C GLU A 225 6.91 2.44 -24.14
N LEU A 226 6.91 1.17 -23.73
CA LEU A 226 6.92 0.75 -22.33
C LEU A 226 8.32 0.40 -21.81
N LYS A 227 9.34 0.67 -22.63
CA LYS A 227 10.73 0.41 -22.31
C LYS A 227 11.57 1.67 -22.64
N PRO A 228 12.53 2.04 -21.78
CA PRO A 228 13.48 3.09 -22.14
C PRO A 228 14.34 2.68 -23.35
N GLU A 229 14.66 3.64 -24.23
CA GLU A 229 15.45 3.41 -25.44
C GLU A 229 16.84 2.80 -25.14
N SER A 230 17.46 3.16 -24.02
CA SER A 230 18.68 2.53 -23.52
C SER A 230 18.85 2.65 -22.01
N ASN A 231 19.51 1.66 -21.40
CA ASN A 231 19.93 1.69 -19.99
C ASN A 231 20.91 2.84 -19.67
N THR A 232 21.63 3.35 -20.67
CA THR A 232 22.50 4.54 -20.53
C THR A 232 21.68 5.83 -20.48
N VAL A 233 20.57 5.95 -21.23
CA VAL A 233 19.73 7.16 -21.23
C VAL A 233 19.14 7.43 -19.85
N ILE A 234 18.67 6.39 -19.15
CA ILE A 234 18.18 6.55 -17.76
C ILE A 234 19.27 7.01 -16.78
N LYS A 235 20.55 6.68 -17.04
CA LYS A 235 21.66 7.01 -16.14
C LYS A 235 22.31 8.35 -16.46
N ASP A 236 22.36 8.71 -17.74
CA ASP A 236 23.14 9.83 -18.24
C ASP A 236 22.26 11.05 -18.58
N ASP A 237 20.97 10.84 -18.86
CA ASP A 237 19.99 11.91 -19.13
C ASP A 237 18.84 11.86 -18.10
N ARG A 238 18.93 12.74 -17.11
CA ARG A 238 17.95 12.80 -16.02
C ARG A 238 16.59 13.33 -16.50
N ASP A 239 16.59 14.28 -17.43
CA ASP A 239 15.35 14.96 -17.83
C ASP A 239 14.51 14.00 -18.68
N GLU A 240 15.14 13.25 -19.59
CA GLU A 240 14.48 12.21 -20.38
C GLU A 240 13.99 11.05 -19.49
N ALA A 241 14.80 10.64 -18.50
CA ALA A 241 14.39 9.63 -17.53
C ALA A 241 13.16 10.04 -16.70
N GLU A 242 13.10 11.30 -16.28
CA GLU A 242 11.98 11.87 -15.53
C GLU A 242 10.72 11.96 -16.39
N ARG A 243 10.87 12.39 -17.65
CA ARG A 243 9.79 12.44 -18.64
C ARG A 243 9.19 11.06 -18.89
N PHE A 244 10.01 10.09 -19.29
CA PHE A 244 9.57 8.71 -19.53
C PHE A 244 8.87 8.12 -18.29
N ALA A 245 9.46 8.29 -17.11
CA ALA A 245 8.90 7.78 -15.87
C ALA A 245 7.52 8.40 -15.56
N THR A 246 7.38 9.71 -15.77
CA THR A 246 6.14 10.44 -15.49
C THR A 246 5.04 10.05 -16.46
N GLU A 247 5.32 10.10 -17.76
CA GLU A 247 4.36 9.78 -18.82
C GLU A 247 3.90 8.32 -18.74
N THR A 248 4.82 7.37 -18.48
CA THR A 248 4.49 5.95 -18.30
C THR A 248 3.60 5.72 -17.08
N TYR A 249 3.92 6.35 -15.94
CA TYR A 249 3.12 6.20 -14.72
C TYR A 249 1.74 6.87 -14.86
N GLU A 250 1.64 8.00 -15.54
CA GLU A 250 0.37 8.64 -15.87
C GLU A 250 -0.50 7.74 -16.74
N TRP A 251 0.05 7.18 -17.82
CA TRP A 251 -0.65 6.22 -18.68
C TRP A 251 -1.15 5.00 -17.90
N LEU A 252 -0.29 4.37 -17.08
CA LEU A 252 -0.68 3.27 -16.21
C LEU A 252 -1.82 3.67 -15.25
N SER A 253 -1.78 4.90 -14.73
CA SER A 253 -2.82 5.43 -13.86
C SER A 253 -4.15 5.62 -14.59
N LEU A 254 -4.13 6.11 -15.82
CA LEU A 254 -5.33 6.25 -16.65
C LEU A 254 -5.93 4.89 -17.01
N VAL A 255 -5.11 3.88 -17.30
CA VAL A 255 -5.57 2.49 -17.47
C VAL A 255 -6.18 1.95 -16.17
N ARG A 256 -5.54 2.17 -15.02
CA ARG A 256 -6.09 1.80 -13.70
C ARG A 256 -7.44 2.47 -13.42
N LEU A 257 -7.66 3.69 -13.91
CA LEU A 257 -8.93 4.42 -13.75
C LEU A 257 -9.99 4.00 -14.77
N GLY A 258 -9.62 3.27 -15.83
CA GLY A 258 -10.52 3.00 -16.96
C GLY A 258 -10.86 4.27 -17.73
N SER A 259 -9.92 5.21 -17.80
CA SER A 259 -10.13 6.49 -18.47
C SER A 259 -10.26 6.31 -19.99
N PRO A 260 -11.20 7.00 -20.66
CA PRO A 260 -11.30 6.98 -22.12
C PRO A 260 -10.09 7.63 -22.80
N ARG A 261 -9.28 8.43 -22.08
CA ARG A 261 -8.11 9.13 -22.62
C ARG A 261 -7.01 8.23 -23.17
N VAL A 262 -6.99 6.96 -22.78
CA VAL A 262 -6.04 5.97 -23.31
C VAL A 262 -6.67 5.05 -24.36
N SER A 263 -7.96 5.23 -24.68
CA SER A 263 -8.68 4.38 -25.61
C SER A 263 -8.31 4.66 -27.06
N VAL A 264 -8.43 3.63 -27.90
CA VAL A 264 -8.25 3.77 -29.35
C VAL A 264 -9.37 4.67 -29.91
N GLY A 265 -9.00 5.73 -30.63
CA GLY A 265 -9.95 6.66 -31.24
C GLY A 265 -10.54 7.69 -30.28
N ASP A 266 -9.83 8.02 -29.20
CA ASP A 266 -10.22 9.11 -28.32
C ASP A 266 -10.17 10.47 -29.05
N GLU A 267 -11.30 11.17 -29.09
CA GLU A 267 -11.46 12.49 -29.74
C GLU A 267 -11.94 13.53 -28.71
N VAL A 268 -11.18 13.72 -27.64
CA VAL A 268 -11.50 14.75 -26.65
C VAL A 268 -11.26 16.15 -27.20
N ASP A 269 -12.17 17.07 -26.88
CA ASP A 269 -11.93 18.50 -27.08
C ASP A 269 -10.67 18.95 -26.30
N PRO A 270 -9.65 19.53 -26.98
CA PRO A 270 -8.43 20.01 -26.32
C PRO A 270 -8.65 21.07 -25.23
N TYR A 271 -9.81 21.74 -25.22
CA TYR A 271 -10.22 22.62 -24.13
C TYR A 271 -10.55 21.86 -22.84
N ILE A 272 -10.97 20.59 -22.94
CA ILE A 272 -11.33 19.73 -21.80
C ILE A 272 -10.11 18.95 -21.30
N SER A 273 -9.30 18.41 -22.21
CA SER A 273 -8.11 17.63 -21.85
C SER A 273 -7.02 17.83 -22.87
N GLN A 274 -5.83 18.15 -22.38
CA GLN A 274 -4.61 18.25 -23.17
C GLN A 274 -3.73 17.00 -23.02
N TYR A 275 -4.26 15.95 -22.39
CA TYR A 275 -3.52 14.72 -22.25
C TYR A 275 -3.24 14.15 -23.65
N SER A 276 -1.97 13.87 -23.89
CA SER A 276 -1.50 13.11 -25.04
C SER A 276 -0.77 11.87 -24.52
N LEU A 277 -0.75 10.81 -25.33
CA LEU A 277 0.04 9.63 -24.99
C LEU A 277 1.53 9.99 -24.89
N PRO A 278 2.31 9.21 -24.10
CA PRO A 278 3.76 9.37 -24.04
C PRO A 278 4.36 9.37 -25.45
N ASP A 279 5.24 10.34 -25.72
CA ASP A 279 5.88 10.45 -27.03
C ASP A 279 6.84 9.26 -27.21
N GLY A 280 6.62 8.46 -28.25
CA GLY A 280 7.57 7.42 -28.65
C GLY A 280 8.80 8.01 -29.36
N PRO A 281 9.77 7.16 -29.73
CA PRO A 281 10.83 7.55 -30.65
C PRO A 281 10.23 8.24 -31.88
N LYS A 282 10.86 9.31 -32.35
CA LYS A 282 10.47 9.97 -33.60
C LYS A 282 10.38 8.88 -34.67
N ASP A 283 9.19 8.66 -35.24
CA ASP A 283 8.84 7.65 -36.27
C ASP A 283 8.15 6.35 -35.78
N GLN A 284 7.78 6.21 -34.50
CA GLN A 284 6.91 5.11 -34.05
C GLN A 284 5.61 5.61 -33.40
N GLU A 285 4.49 5.30 -34.04
CA GLU A 285 3.16 5.53 -33.46
C GLU A 285 2.85 4.51 -32.35
N PRO A 286 2.09 4.90 -31.31
CA PRO A 286 1.62 3.98 -30.28
C PRO A 286 0.88 2.78 -30.88
N SER A 287 1.20 1.58 -30.41
CA SER A 287 0.57 0.37 -30.93
C SER A 287 -0.85 0.20 -30.36
N PRO A 288 -1.88 -0.04 -31.20
CA PRO A 288 -3.20 -0.41 -30.68
C PRO A 288 -3.12 -1.79 -30.05
N GLY A 289 -3.72 -1.94 -28.87
CA GLY A 289 -3.75 -3.21 -28.15
C GLY A 289 -4.94 -3.32 -27.21
N THR A 290 -5.02 -4.44 -26.52
CA THR A 290 -6.02 -4.67 -25.47
C THR A 290 -5.34 -5.08 -24.18
N VAL A 291 -5.83 -4.54 -23.07
CA VAL A 291 -5.31 -4.85 -21.73
C VAL A 291 -6.42 -5.38 -20.85
N SER A 292 -6.04 -6.23 -19.89
CA SER A 292 -6.89 -6.62 -18.77
C SER A 292 -6.44 -5.90 -17.51
N ARG A 293 -7.41 -5.48 -16.69
CA ARG A 293 -7.20 -4.96 -15.34
C ARG A 293 -7.83 -5.90 -14.33
N ILE A 294 -7.06 -6.28 -13.31
CA ILE A 294 -7.51 -7.12 -12.22
C ILE A 294 -7.27 -6.36 -10.91
N THR A 295 -8.29 -6.22 -10.08
CA THR A 295 -8.25 -5.41 -8.86
C THR A 295 -8.69 -6.23 -7.64
N TRP A 296 -7.88 -6.24 -6.59
CA TRP A 296 -8.24 -6.77 -5.27
C TRP A 296 -8.38 -5.63 -4.29
N ARG A 297 -9.39 -5.69 -3.40
CA ARG A 297 -9.68 -4.64 -2.41
C ARG A 297 -10.02 -5.25 -1.06
N GLY A 298 -9.54 -4.63 0.01
CA GLY A 298 -9.80 -5.10 1.36
C GLY A 298 -8.71 -4.67 2.34
N LEU A 299 -8.42 -5.51 3.33
CA LEU A 299 -7.16 -5.43 4.08
C LEU A 299 -6.28 -6.60 3.66
N LEU A 300 -5.16 -6.29 3.02
CA LEU A 300 -4.28 -7.23 2.33
C LEU A 300 -2.90 -7.23 3.01
N ALA A 301 -2.31 -8.42 3.15
CA ALA A 301 -0.97 -8.59 3.70
C ALA A 301 0.12 -8.33 2.64
N ALA A 302 1.27 -7.82 3.08
CA ALA A 302 2.44 -7.61 2.22
C ALA A 302 2.90 -8.91 1.54
N ASP A 303 2.94 -10.00 2.31
CA ASP A 303 3.38 -11.31 1.83
C ASP A 303 2.44 -11.89 0.77
N TRP A 304 1.15 -11.59 0.85
CA TRP A 304 0.18 -11.97 -0.18
C TRP A 304 0.50 -11.27 -1.50
N ALA A 305 0.64 -9.94 -1.49
CA ALA A 305 0.96 -9.17 -2.70
C ALA A 305 2.33 -9.52 -3.28
N ARG A 306 3.32 -9.79 -2.42
CA ARG A 306 4.65 -10.25 -2.82
C ARG A 306 4.61 -11.64 -3.46
N SER A 307 3.83 -12.57 -2.90
CA SER A 307 3.65 -13.90 -3.48
C SER A 307 2.98 -13.82 -4.85
N LEU A 308 1.94 -12.98 -5.01
CA LEU A 308 1.32 -12.69 -6.30
C LEU A 308 2.35 -12.18 -7.32
N PHE A 309 3.18 -11.19 -6.95
CA PHE A 309 4.22 -10.67 -7.84
C PHE A 309 5.22 -11.75 -8.30
N ILE A 310 5.60 -12.66 -7.40
CA ILE A 310 6.53 -13.76 -7.69
C ILE A 310 5.86 -14.78 -8.63
N GLU A 311 4.61 -15.16 -8.36
CA GLU A 311 3.85 -16.05 -9.23
C GLU A 311 3.69 -15.48 -10.64
N LEU A 312 3.45 -14.17 -10.77
CA LEU A 312 3.40 -13.47 -12.06
C LEU A 312 4.71 -13.58 -12.83
N LEU A 313 5.86 -13.33 -12.18
CA LEU A 313 7.17 -13.43 -12.81
C LEU A 313 7.49 -14.84 -13.32
N VAL A 314 7.05 -15.86 -12.58
CA VAL A 314 7.32 -17.28 -12.90
C VAL A 314 6.35 -17.81 -13.96
N ALA A 315 5.08 -17.44 -13.90
CA ALA A 315 4.04 -18.03 -14.73
C ALA A 315 3.90 -17.36 -16.11
N LEU A 316 4.09 -16.04 -16.17
CA LEU A 316 3.86 -15.26 -17.39
C LEU A 316 5.06 -15.34 -18.36
N PRO A 317 4.83 -15.30 -19.68
CA PRO A 317 5.91 -15.35 -20.66
C PRO A 317 6.96 -14.27 -20.41
N SER A 318 8.24 -14.62 -20.51
CA SER A 318 9.37 -13.77 -20.15
C SER A 318 9.44 -12.46 -20.94
N LYS A 319 8.89 -12.44 -22.15
CA LYS A 319 8.86 -11.26 -23.04
C LYS A 319 7.64 -10.36 -22.82
N SER A 320 6.62 -10.81 -22.11
CA SER A 320 5.40 -10.02 -21.91
C SER A 320 5.57 -9.01 -20.78
N TRP A 321 5.02 -7.82 -20.95
CA TRP A 321 4.99 -6.83 -19.89
C TRP A 321 3.79 -7.06 -18.95
N PHE A 322 3.90 -6.56 -17.72
CA PHE A 322 2.78 -6.40 -16.79
C PHE A 322 3.14 -5.33 -15.76
N SER A 323 2.14 -4.71 -15.15
CA SER A 323 2.30 -3.73 -14.08
C SER A 323 1.46 -4.11 -12.86
N LEU A 324 2.07 -4.12 -11.69
CA LEU A 324 1.44 -4.38 -10.40
C LEU A 324 1.52 -3.13 -9.53
N SER A 325 0.39 -2.56 -9.17
CA SER A 325 0.26 -1.43 -8.26
C SER A 325 -0.28 -1.86 -6.91
N ILE A 326 0.27 -1.29 -5.83
CA ILE A 326 -0.05 -1.62 -4.45
C ILE A 326 -0.27 -0.32 -3.70
N ASN A 327 -1.52 -0.11 -3.28
CA ASN A 327 -1.93 1.06 -2.51
C ASN A 327 -2.23 0.67 -1.07
N SER A 328 -1.66 1.41 -0.12
CA SER A 328 -1.91 1.23 1.32
C SER A 328 -2.98 2.19 1.83
N PHE A 329 -3.65 1.84 2.93
CA PHE A 329 -4.51 2.79 3.62
C PHE A 329 -3.69 4.02 4.02
N ALA A 330 -4.26 5.21 3.84
CA ALA A 330 -3.69 6.48 4.29
C ALA A 330 -3.24 6.48 5.76
N MET A 331 -3.96 5.73 6.60
CA MET A 331 -3.72 5.57 8.03
C MET A 331 -2.49 4.70 8.39
N SER A 332 -1.86 4.07 7.40
CA SER A 332 -0.76 3.12 7.61
C SER A 332 0.57 3.79 7.98
N LYS A 333 0.80 5.05 7.59
CA LYS A 333 2.10 5.73 7.75
C LYS A 333 2.07 7.07 8.47
N GLY A 334 0.93 7.50 9.02
CA GLY A 334 0.87 8.70 9.85
C GLY A 334 -0.43 9.49 9.74
N LEU A 335 -0.36 10.75 10.15
CA LEU A 335 -1.50 11.66 10.26
C LEU A 335 -1.78 12.48 8.99
N ALA A 336 -0.84 12.50 8.04
CA ALA A 336 -0.96 13.27 6.81
C ALA A 336 -2.08 12.75 5.88
N ALA A 337 -2.69 11.60 6.18
CA ALA A 337 -3.69 10.93 5.35
C ALA A 337 -3.19 10.65 3.91
N ASP A 338 -1.89 10.69 3.68
CA ASP A 338 -1.30 10.40 2.37
C ASP A 338 -1.26 8.90 2.14
N SER A 339 -1.93 8.45 1.08
CA SER A 339 -1.78 7.08 0.60
C SER A 339 -0.38 6.89 0.01
N THR A 340 0.32 5.83 0.40
CA THR A 340 1.50 5.40 -0.34
C THR A 340 1.10 4.49 -1.49
N ASP A 341 1.61 4.79 -2.69
CA ASP A 341 1.54 3.90 -3.86
C ASP A 341 2.91 3.26 -4.11
N LEU A 342 2.89 2.04 -4.61
CA LEU A 342 4.01 1.35 -5.20
C LEU A 342 3.53 0.71 -6.49
N THR A 343 4.09 1.13 -7.62
CA THR A 343 3.86 0.46 -8.89
C THR A 343 5.16 -0.16 -9.36
N ILE A 344 5.13 -1.45 -9.68
CA ILE A 344 6.26 -2.19 -10.22
C ILE A 344 5.83 -2.80 -11.56
N MET A 345 6.66 -2.63 -12.57
CA MET A 345 6.37 -3.10 -13.92
C MET A 345 7.55 -3.89 -14.48
N ARG A 346 7.26 -5.00 -15.14
CA ARG A 346 8.20 -5.70 -16.00
C ARG A 346 8.08 -5.11 -17.41
N PRO A 347 9.13 -4.50 -18.00
CA PRO A 347 9.06 -3.97 -19.35
C PRO A 347 8.97 -5.10 -20.39
N PRO A 348 8.48 -4.79 -21.60
CA PRO A 348 8.42 -5.77 -22.68
C PRO A 348 9.81 -6.23 -23.11
N ASN A 349 9.93 -7.50 -23.49
CA ASN A 349 11.16 -8.13 -24.00
C ASN A 349 12.38 -8.13 -23.06
N THR A 350 12.21 -7.77 -21.78
CA THR A 350 13.30 -7.64 -20.79
C THR A 350 12.96 -8.35 -19.48
N PRO A 351 12.99 -9.69 -19.44
CA PRO A 351 12.52 -10.47 -18.28
C PRO A 351 13.26 -10.20 -16.97
N GLY A 352 14.53 -9.77 -17.08
CA GLY A 352 15.38 -9.49 -15.94
C GLY A 352 15.35 -8.03 -15.51
N GLU A 353 14.52 -7.17 -16.08
CA GLU A 353 14.49 -5.73 -15.77
C GLU A 353 13.14 -5.33 -15.16
N TYR A 354 13.14 -4.27 -14.35
CA TYR A 354 11.94 -3.72 -13.72
C TYR A 354 11.99 -2.20 -13.67
N LEU A 355 10.80 -1.61 -13.73
CA LEU A 355 10.51 -0.21 -13.45
C LEU A 355 9.74 -0.14 -12.12
N GLN A 356 10.06 0.81 -11.26
CA GLN A 356 9.41 1.00 -9.98
C GLN A 356 9.11 2.48 -9.73
N TRP A 357 7.86 2.78 -9.40
CA TRP A 357 7.41 4.08 -8.90
C TRP A 357 6.98 3.92 -7.45
N GLU A 358 7.56 4.72 -6.57
CA GLU A 358 7.24 4.72 -5.14
C GLU A 358 6.80 6.12 -4.73
N ILE A 359 5.51 6.27 -4.40
CA ILE A 359 4.97 7.51 -3.84
C ILE A 359 5.00 7.37 -2.31
N LYS A 360 5.75 8.25 -1.66
CA LYS A 360 5.80 8.33 -0.20
C LYS A 360 4.97 9.52 0.28
N GLY A 361 4.11 9.27 1.24
CA GLY A 361 3.43 10.32 2.00
C GLY A 361 4.41 11.14 2.84
N HIS A 362 3.96 12.28 3.34
CA HIS A 362 4.76 13.11 4.22
C HIS A 362 4.99 12.40 5.57
N GLU A 363 6.25 12.38 6.02
CA GLU A 363 6.65 11.97 7.37
C GLU A 363 6.58 13.13 8.37
#